data_AF-A0A8S8YK07-F1
#
_entry.id   AF-A0A8S8YK07-F1
#
_cell.length_a   1.000
_cell.length_b   1.000
_cell.length_c   1.000
_cell.angle_alpha   90.00
_cell.angle_beta   90.00
_cell.angle_gamma   90.00
#
_symmetry.space_group_name_H-M   'P 1'
#
loop_
_entity.id
_entity.type
_entity.pdbx_description
1 polymer ?
#
loop_
_entity_poly.entity_id
_entity_poly.type
_entity_poly.pdbx_seq_one_letter_code
_entity_poly.pdbx_strand_id
1 'polypeptide(L)'
;MEESSRYLAATRFAAKSYLLFKPPFMSEGDALHHPQNGFQEIPEDSDEISVNPMNIQKRTIVDRIFRNREYRPPWLWSLVQMIRNVHDESTPRGNLPALD
;
A
#
# COMPACT_ATOMS: atom_id res chain seq x y z
N MET A 1 0.31 -10.10 12.32
CA MET A 1 -0.34 -8.79 12.12
C MET A 1 -1.73 -8.81 12.72
N GLU A 2 -2.60 -9.71 12.28
CA GLU A 2 -3.97 -9.87 12.80
C GLU A 2 -4.05 -10.04 14.33
N GLU A 3 -3.24 -10.92 14.91
CA GLU A 3 -3.22 -11.14 16.37
C GLU A 3 -2.75 -9.90 17.16
N SER A 4 -1.77 -9.16 16.62
CA SER A 4 -1.30 -7.90 17.21
C SER A 4 -2.34 -6.78 17.07
N SER A 5 -3.01 -6.70 15.92
CA SER A 5 -4.11 -5.74 15.68
C SER A 5 -5.28 -6.00 16.63
N ARG A 6 -5.63 -7.26 16.87
CA ARG A 6 -6.66 -7.64 17.85
C ARG A 6 -6.32 -7.18 19.28
N TYR A 7 -5.05 -7.28 19.67
CA TYR A 7 -4.59 -6.78 20.97
C TYR A 7 -4.64 -5.25 21.09
N LEU A 8 -4.34 -4.52 20.02
CA LEU A 8 -4.43 -3.06 19.98
C LEU A 8 -5.89 -2.57 20.01
N ALA A 9 -6.78 -3.22 19.27
CA ALA A 9 -8.22 -2.96 19.30
C ALA A 9 -8.81 -3.17 20.71
N ALA A 10 -8.40 -4.24 21.39
CA ALA A 10 -8.82 -4.51 22.77
C ALA A 10 -8.33 -3.48 23.81
N THR A 11 -7.30 -2.70 23.49
CA THR A 11 -6.66 -1.72 24.40
C THR A 11 -6.94 -0.26 24.04
N ARG A 12 -7.79 0.02 23.03
CA ARG A 12 -8.12 1.37 22.52
C ARG A 12 -6.92 2.16 21.97
N PHE A 13 -5.93 1.48 21.38
CA PHE A 13 -4.84 2.13 20.66
C PHE A 13 -5.02 2.00 19.15
N ALA A 14 -4.88 3.12 18.44
CA ALA A 14 -4.93 3.18 16.98
C ALA A 14 -3.73 2.45 16.36
N ALA A 15 -4.00 1.57 15.39
CA ALA A 15 -2.96 0.86 14.64
C ALA A 15 -2.69 1.58 13.31
N LYS A 16 -1.46 2.07 13.12
CA LYS A 16 -0.98 2.53 11.81
C LYS A 16 -0.41 1.37 11.00
N SER A 17 -1.07 1.05 9.89
CA SER A 17 -0.65 -0.01 8.99
C SER A 17 0.24 0.58 7.87
N TYR A 18 1.42 0.01 7.67
CA TYR A 18 2.35 0.46 6.62
C TYR A 18 2.33 -0.54 5.47
N LEU A 19 1.82 -0.11 4.31
CA LEU A 19 1.87 -0.89 3.08
C LEU A 19 3.09 -0.48 2.27
N LEU A 20 3.98 -1.43 2.00
CA LEU A 20 5.17 -1.20 1.18
C LEU A 20 4.83 -1.46 -0.29
N PHE A 21 4.84 -0.42 -1.12
CA PHE A 21 4.51 -0.52 -2.54
C PHE A 21 5.73 -0.96 -3.35
N LYS A 22 5.56 -2.05 -4.10
CA LYS A 22 6.57 -2.72 -4.94
C LYS A 22 7.87 -3.09 -4.20
N PRO A 23 7.81 -3.99 -3.20
CA PRO A 23 8.99 -4.52 -2.55
C PRO A 23 9.90 -5.30 -3.51
N PRO A 24 11.16 -5.60 -3.11
CA PRO A 24 12.04 -6.50 -3.85
C PRO A 24 11.32 -7.81 -4.18
N PHE A 25 11.57 -8.33 -5.37
CA PHE A 25 10.98 -9.57 -5.90
C PHE A 25 9.48 -9.52 -6.25
N MET A 26 8.81 -8.36 -6.06
CA MET A 26 7.46 -8.14 -6.57
C MET A 26 7.52 -7.42 -7.94
N SER A 27 6.68 -7.86 -8.87
CA SER A 27 6.55 -7.17 -10.16
C SER A 27 5.79 -5.85 -10.02
N GLU A 28 5.91 -4.97 -11.02
CA GLU A 28 5.12 -3.72 -11.04
C GLU A 28 3.61 -4.02 -11.14
N GLY A 29 3.23 -5.02 -11.94
CA GLY A 29 1.84 -5.42 -12.12
C GLY A 29 1.25 -6.00 -10.84
N ASP A 30 1.99 -6.86 -10.14
CA ASP A 30 1.55 -7.39 -8.85
C ASP A 30 1.38 -6.26 -7.84
N ALA A 31 2.32 -5.31 -7.77
CA ALA A 31 2.21 -4.17 -6.86
C ALA A 31 0.99 -3.26 -7.17
N LEU A 32 0.61 -3.13 -8.44
CA LEU A 32 -0.56 -2.34 -8.88
C LEU A 32 -1.87 -2.96 -8.38
N HIS A 33 -1.99 -4.28 -8.40
CA HIS A 33 -3.23 -5.02 -8.10
C HIS A 33 -3.28 -5.60 -6.68
N HIS A 34 -2.14 -5.80 -6.03
CA HIS A 34 -2.04 -6.36 -4.68
C HIS A 34 -2.92 -5.65 -3.64
N PRO A 35 -3.01 -4.31 -3.63
CA PRO A 35 -3.75 -3.63 -2.58
C PRO A 35 -5.27 -3.86 -2.67
N GLN A 36 -5.82 -4.08 -3.87
CA GLN A 36 -7.25 -4.35 -4.08
C GLN A 36 -7.74 -5.57 -3.28
N ASN A 37 -6.87 -6.58 -3.12
CA ASN A 37 -7.16 -7.76 -2.31
C ASN A 37 -6.85 -7.53 -0.82
N GLY A 38 -5.75 -6.83 -0.51
CA GLY A 38 -5.29 -6.64 0.86
C GLY A 38 -6.11 -5.63 1.67
N PHE A 39 -6.68 -4.59 1.04
CA PHE A 39 -7.52 -3.60 1.74
C PHE A 39 -8.83 -4.19 2.27
N GLN A 40 -9.35 -5.25 1.66
CA GLN A 40 -10.55 -5.96 2.15
C GLN A 40 -10.28 -6.75 3.44
N GLU A 41 -9.03 -7.08 3.73
CA GLU A 41 -8.61 -7.85 4.90
C GLU A 41 -8.22 -6.97 6.09
N ILE A 42 -8.27 -5.65 5.92
CA ILE A 42 -7.91 -4.72 7.00
C ILE A 42 -9.11 -4.59 7.94
N PRO A 43 -8.94 -4.85 9.25
CA PRO A 43 -10.01 -4.69 10.22
C PRO A 43 -10.57 -3.27 10.14
N GLU A 44 -11.89 -3.11 10.25
CA GLU A 44 -12.57 -1.80 10.28
C GLU A 44 -11.98 -0.84 11.33
N ASP A 45 -11.28 -1.38 12.33
CA ASP A 45 -10.60 -0.68 13.41
C ASP A 45 -9.18 -0.15 13.06
N SER A 46 -8.68 -0.31 11.83
CA SER A 46 -7.40 0.28 11.42
C SER A 46 -7.62 1.72 10.95
N ASP A 47 -7.31 2.69 11.82
CA ASP A 47 -7.62 4.10 11.60
C ASP A 47 -6.87 4.77 10.42
N GLU A 48 -5.71 4.22 10.00
CA GLU A 48 -4.90 4.82 8.93
C GLU A 48 -3.96 3.80 8.26
N ILE A 49 -3.89 3.85 6.92
CA ILE A 49 -2.95 3.04 6.13
C ILE A 49 -2.02 3.97 5.37
N SER A 50 -0.72 3.84 5.64
CA SER A 50 0.32 4.58 4.95
C SER A 50 0.90 3.75 3.82
N VAL A 51 0.74 4.22 2.58
CA VAL A 51 1.38 3.62 1.41
C VAL A 51 2.78 4.20 1.23
N ASN A 52 3.79 3.33 1.19
CA ASN A 52 5.20 3.70 1.13
C ASN A 52 5.85 3.04 -0.09
N PRO A 53 6.14 3.80 -1.15
CA PRO A 53 6.88 3.29 -2.31
C PRO A 53 8.29 2.86 -1.90
N MET A 54 8.70 1.67 -2.37
CA MET A 54 10.06 1.19 -2.14
C MET A 54 11.10 2.18 -2.67
N ASN A 55 12.05 2.54 -1.80
CA ASN A 55 13.17 3.38 -2.15
C ASN A 55 14.48 2.57 -2.20
N ILE A 56 15.48 3.10 -2.88
CA ILE A 56 16.81 2.48 -2.94
C ILE A 56 17.75 3.26 -2.03
N GLN A 57 18.09 2.67 -0.90
CA GLN A 57 19.08 3.21 0.03
C GLN A 57 20.42 2.52 -0.16
N LYS A 58 21.52 3.29 -0.16
CA LYS A 58 22.88 2.76 -0.32
C LYS A 58 23.19 1.70 0.74
N ARG A 59 23.98 0.68 0.37
CA ARG A 59 24.42 -0.41 1.26
C ARG A 59 23.29 -1.30 1.78
N THR A 60 22.17 -1.37 1.06
CA THR A 60 21.10 -2.34 1.32
C THR A 60 21.14 -3.46 0.28
N ILE A 61 20.40 -4.55 0.54
CA ILE A 61 20.20 -5.60 -0.47
C ILE A 61 19.55 -5.05 -1.73
N VAL A 62 18.63 -4.09 -1.59
CA VAL A 62 17.92 -3.42 -2.68
C VAL A 62 18.89 -2.66 -3.58
N ASP A 63 19.86 -1.95 -2.99
CA ASP A 63 20.93 -1.27 -3.73
C ASP A 63 21.82 -2.24 -4.51
N ARG A 64 22.12 -3.43 -3.97
CA ARG A 64 22.88 -4.46 -4.69
C ARG A 64 22.12 -4.98 -5.91
N ILE A 65 20.85 -5.39 -5.76
CA ILE A 65 20.05 -5.92 -6.86
C ILE A 65 19.69 -4.83 -7.90
N PHE A 66 19.54 -3.56 -7.48
CA PHE A 66 19.38 -2.44 -8.39
C PHE A 66 20.62 -2.21 -9.25
N ARG A 67 21.82 -2.21 -8.64
CA ARG A 67 23.10 -2.06 -9.38
C ARG A 67 23.34 -3.20 -10.37
N ASN A 68 22.86 -4.40 -10.06
CA ASN A 68 22.89 -5.55 -10.96
C ASN A 68 21.79 -5.55 -12.03
N ARG A 69 20.92 -4.53 -12.06
CA ARG A 69 19.73 -4.44 -12.95
C ARG A 69 18.69 -5.54 -12.75
N GLU A 70 18.71 -6.19 -11.59
CA GLU A 70 17.75 -7.22 -11.18
C GLU A 70 16.49 -6.62 -10.55
N TYR A 71 16.53 -5.34 -10.16
CA TYR A 71 15.40 -4.60 -9.62
C TYR A 71 15.27 -3.23 -10.27
N ARG A 72 14.04 -2.76 -10.42
CA ARG A 72 13.72 -1.36 -10.75
C ARG A 72 12.83 -0.77 -9.66
N PRO A 73 13.05 0.47 -9.23
CA PRO A 73 12.14 1.15 -8.30
C PRO A 73 10.72 1.26 -8.89
N PRO A 74 9.71 1.54 -8.05
CA PRO A 74 8.33 1.72 -8.50
C PRO A 74 8.20 2.87 -9.50
N TRP A 75 7.32 2.69 -10.48
CA TRP A 75 7.00 3.77 -11.42
C TRP A 75 5.98 4.68 -10.76
N LEU A 76 6.19 5.99 -10.84
CA LEU A 76 5.26 6.97 -10.28
C LEU A 76 3.84 6.77 -10.82
N TRP A 77 3.71 6.45 -12.11
CA TRP A 77 2.43 6.19 -12.73
C TRP A 77 1.69 5.02 -12.07
N SER A 78 2.36 3.90 -11.80
CA SER A 78 1.72 2.74 -11.16
C SER A 78 1.30 3.04 -9.73
N LEU A 79 2.11 3.80 -8.98
CA LEU A 79 1.74 4.25 -7.64
C LEU A 79 0.46 5.09 -7.69
N VAL A 80 0.42 6.09 -8.57
CA VAL A 80 -0.75 6.96 -8.76
C VAL A 80 -1.97 6.15 -9.19
N GLN A 81 -1.79 5.21 -10.12
CA GLN A 81 -2.87 4.37 -10.62
C GLN A 81 -3.42 3.44 -9.54
N MET A 82 -2.55 2.86 -8.71
CA MET A 82 -2.96 2.07 -7.56
C MET A 82 -3.78 2.92 -6.56
N ILE A 83 -3.32 4.13 -6.23
CA ILE A 83 -4.07 5.04 -5.34
C ILE A 83 -5.46 5.36 -5.92
N ARG A 84 -5.55 5.61 -7.22
CA ARG A 84 -6.83 5.84 -7.91
C ARG A 84 -7.76 4.64 -7.82
N ASN A 85 -7.27 3.44 -8.12
CA ASN A 85 -8.07 2.22 -8.04
C ASN A 85 -8.66 2.02 -6.63
N VAL A 86 -7.83 2.22 -5.59
CA VAL A 86 -8.26 2.09 -4.18
C VAL A 86 -9.27 3.16 -3.81
N HIS A 87 -9.08 4.40 -4.26
CA HIS A 87 -10.03 5.48 -4.00
C HIS A 87 -11.40 5.24 -4.67
N ASP A 88 -11.39 4.74 -5.90
CA ASP A 88 -12.62 4.42 -6.65
C ASP A 88 -13.37 3.21 -6.05
N GLU A 89 -12.66 2.26 -5.43
CA GLU A 89 -13.25 1.12 -4.72
C GLU A 89 -13.81 1.49 -3.34
N SER A 90 -13.12 2.38 -2.61
CA SER A 90 -13.53 2.82 -1.26
C SER A 90 -14.63 3.88 -1.26
N THR A 91 -14.83 4.59 -2.38
CA THR A 91 -15.93 5.54 -2.56
C THR A 91 -17.10 4.84 -3.25
N PRO A 92 -18.26 4.63 -2.59
CA PRO A 92 -19.43 4.12 -3.29
C PRO A 92 -19.76 5.06 -4.45
N ARG A 93 -19.98 4.52 -5.66
CA ARG A 93 -20.49 5.32 -6.80
C ARG A 93 -21.88 5.86 -6.43
N GLY A 94 -21.94 7.02 -5.80
CA GLY A 94 -23.18 7.61 -5.32
C GLY A 94 -22.94 8.69 -4.28
N ASN A 95 -22.32 9.81 -4.68
CA ASN A 95 -22.52 11.18 -4.19
C ASN A 95 -21.27 12.01 -4.46
N LEU A 96 -21.07 12.37 -5.74
CA LEU A 96 -20.45 13.66 -6.00
C LEU A 96 -21.56 14.70 -5.78
N PRO A 97 -21.43 15.66 -4.85
CA PRO A 97 -22.35 16.79 -4.84
C PRO A 97 -22.30 17.42 -6.22
N ALA A 98 -23.47 17.60 -6.85
CA ALA A 98 -23.56 18.36 -8.08
C ALA A 98 -22.92 19.71 -7.82
N LEU A 99 -21.93 20.08 -8.62
CA LEU A 99 -21.36 21.42 -8.61
C LEU A 99 -22.48 22.36 -9.08
N ASP A 100 -23.02 23.13 -8.15
CA ASP A 100 -23.85 24.31 -8.40
C ASP A 100 -22.99 25.53 -8.77
#